data_AF-A0A2H0Z6X8-F1
#
_entry.id   AF-A0A2H0Z6X8-F1
#
_cell.length_a   1.000
_cell.length_b   1.000
_cell.length_c   1.000
_cell.angle_alpha   90.00
_cell.angle_beta   90.00
_cell.angle_gamma   90.00
#
_symmetry.space_group_name_H-M   'P 1'
#
loop_
_entity.id
_entity.type
_entity.pdbx_description
1 polymer ?
#
loop_
_entity_poly.entity_id
_entity_poly.type
_entity_poly.pdbx_seq_one_letter_code
_entity_poly.pdbx_strand_id
1 'polypeptide(L)' 'MLSKVFSSATFGIDAYLVEVETNSERGIPGFIIVGLPDSAIKESRERVIAAIK' A
#
# COMPACT_ATOMS: atom_id res chain seq x y z
N MET A 1 -11.81 0.51 9.79
CA MET A 1 -12.20 -0.46 8.76
C MET A 1 -10.95 -1.24 8.41
N LEU A 2 -10.88 -2.46 8.92
CA LEU A 2 -9.83 -3.40 8.56
C LEU A 2 -10.19 -4.04 7.22
N SER A 3 -9.23 -4.12 6.31
CA SER A 3 -9.40 -4.84 5.05
C SER A 3 -8.11 -5.54 4.64
N LYS A 4 -8.28 -6.66 3.93
CA LYS A 4 -7.20 -7.48 3.41
C LYS A 4 -7.39 -7.60 1.91
N VAL A 5 -6.31 -7.38 1.15
CA VAL A 5 -6.32 -7.38 -0.32
C VAL A 5 -5.14 -8.19 -0.81
N PHE A 6 -5.38 -9.03 -1.82
CA PHE A 6 -4.32 -9.75 -2.51
C PHE A 6 -3.82 -8.95 -3.70
N SER A 7 -2.52 -8.90 -3.84
CA SER A 7 -1.78 -8.30 -4.95
C SER A 7 -0.71 -9.29 -5.42
N SER A 8 0.05 -8.91 -6.43
CA SER A 8 1.16 -9.70 -6.94
C SER A 8 2.35 -8.82 -7.29
N ALA A 9 3.55 -9.31 -7.03
CA ALA A 9 4.80 -8.70 -7.47
C ALA A 9 5.65 -9.73 -8.20
N THR A 10 6.48 -9.27 -9.12
CA THR A 10 7.45 -10.13 -9.82
C THR A 10 8.81 -10.02 -9.15
N PHE A 11 9.50 -11.14 -8.98
CA PHE A 11 10.91 -11.16 -8.60
C PHE A 11 11.66 -12.08 -9.56
N GLY A 12 12.39 -11.47 -10.50
CA GLY A 12 12.93 -12.19 -11.66
C GLY A 12 11.81 -12.66 -12.59
N ILE A 13 11.74 -13.98 -12.82
CA ILE A 13 10.71 -14.63 -13.66
C ILE A 13 9.50 -15.13 -12.85
N ASP A 14 9.61 -15.10 -11.53
CA ASP A 14 8.62 -15.67 -10.64
C ASP A 14 7.61 -14.62 -10.18
N ALA A 15 6.36 -15.04 -10.04
CA ALA A 15 5.28 -14.22 -9.49
C ALA A 15 5.07 -14.58 -8.02
N TYR A 16 5.07 -13.55 -7.18
CA TYR A 16 4.86 -13.66 -5.75
C TYR A 16 3.51 -13.05 -5.40
N LEU A 17 2.68 -13.84 -4.70
CA LEU A 17 1.45 -13.34 -4.10
C LEU A 17 1.83 -12.41 -2.93
N VAL A 18 1.29 -11.20 -2.94
CA VAL A 18 1.50 -10.21 -1.89
C VAL A 18 0.19 -9.97 -1.19
N GLU A 19 0.14 -10.25 0.11
CA GLU A 19 -1.01 -9.91 0.95
C GLU A 19 -0.80 -8.52 1.56
N VAL A 20 -1.77 -7.63 1.36
CA VAL A 20 -1.76 -6.27 1.88
C VAL A 20 -2.88 -6.13 2.91
N GLU A 21 -2.52 -5.72 4.12
CA GLU A 21 -3.46 -5.40 5.17
C GLU A 21 -3.57 -3.88 5.32
N THR A 22 -4.79 -3.38 5.50
CA THR A 22 -5.03 -1.95 5.73
C THR A 22 -6.01 -1.76 6.87
N ASN A 23 -5.82 -0.66 7.59
CA ASN A 23 -6.78 -0.19 8.58
C ASN A 23 -7.07 1.28 8.33
N SER A 24 -8.35 1.61 8.15
CA SER A 24 -8.81 2.99 7.97
C SER A 24 -9.67 3.42 9.16
N GLU A 25 -9.22 4.38 9.94
CA GLU A 25 -9.95 4.91 11.09
C GLU A 25 -10.39 6.36 10.84
N ARG A 26 -11.52 6.76 11.44
CA ARG A 26 -11.96 8.15 11.42
C ARG A 26 -11.18 8.89 12.51
N GLY A 27 -10.25 9.76 12.12
CA GLY A 27 -9.37 10.44 13.07
C GLY A 27 -8.39 11.39 12.38
N ILE A 28 -7.16 11.47 12.91
CA ILE A 28 -6.12 12.34 12.40
C ILE A 28 -5.77 11.96 10.95
N PRO A 29 -5.71 12.91 10.02
CA PRO A 29 -5.28 12.65 8.65
C PRO A 29 -3.86 12.07 8.63
N GLY A 30 -3.73 10.85 8.13
CA GLY A 30 -2.44 10.17 8.02
C GLY A 30 -2.54 8.99 7.09
N PHE A 31 -1.53 8.83 6.23
CA PHE A 31 -1.33 7.63 5.43
C PHE A 31 0.08 7.13 5.73
N ILE A 32 0.17 6.05 6.51
CA ILE A 32 1.42 5.45 6.95
C ILE A 32 1.53 4.07 6.29
N ILE A 33 2.71 3.74 5.76
CA ILE A 33 3.03 2.44 5.20
C ILE A 33 4.19 1.85 6.00
N VAL A 34 4.04 0.61 6.46
CA VAL A 34 5.04 -0.14 7.23
C VAL A 34 5.38 -1.45 6.50
N GLY A 35 6.39 -2.19 6.98
CA GLY A 35 6.86 -3.41 6.31
C GLY A 35 8.03 -3.18 5.37
N LEU A 36 8.91 -2.22 5.70
CA LEU A 36 10.10 -1.85 4.91
C LEU A 36 9.77 -1.41 3.46
N PRO A 37 8.85 -0.45 3.26
CA PRO A 37 8.52 0.02 1.92
C PRO A 37 9.71 0.77 1.30
N ASP A 38 9.92 0.51 0.01
CA ASP A 38 10.90 1.24 -0.79
C ASP A 38 10.37 2.62 -1.25
N SER A 39 11.17 3.32 -2.06
CA SER A 39 10.79 4.63 -2.60
C SER A 39 9.61 4.57 -3.57
N ALA A 40 9.51 3.52 -4.38
CA ALA A 40 8.43 3.39 -5.36
C ALA A 40 7.05 3.29 -4.68
N ILE A 41 6.97 2.55 -3.57
CA ILE A 41 5.75 2.47 -2.75
C ILE A 41 5.41 3.84 -2.15
N LYS A 42 6.41 4.60 -1.68
CA LYS A 42 6.20 5.95 -1.13
C LYS A 42 5.68 6.94 -2.18
N GLU A 43 6.21 6.90 -3.40
CA GLU A 43 5.70 7.72 -4.51
C GLU A 43 4.29 7.30 -4.93
N SER A 44 3.99 6.00 -4.91
CA SER A 44 2.64 5.51 -5.20
C SER A 44 1.62 6.03 -4.19
N ARG A 45 1.99 6.17 -2.91
CA ARG A 45 1.15 6.80 -1.88
C ARG A 45 0.80 8.24 -2.24
N GLU A 46 1.78 9.04 -2.69
CA GLU A 46 1.54 10.43 -3.11
C GLU A 46 0.59 10.51 -4.32
N ARG A 47 0.73 9.60 -5.30
CA ARG A 47 -0.20 9.51 -6.43
C ARG A 47 -1.64 9.21 -5.99
N VAL A 48 -1.82 8.28 -5.06
CA VAL A 48 -3.15 7.94 -4.53
C VAL A 48 -3.76 9.14 -3.79
N ILE A 49 -2.98 9.83 -2.96
CA ILE A 49 -3.45 11.04 -2.25
C ILE A 49 -3.87 12.13 -3.25
N ALA A 50 -3.08 12.35 -4.31
CA ALA A 50 -3.41 13.32 -5.35
C ALA A 50 -4.69 12.98 -6.14
N ALA A 51 -4.98 11.69 -6.36
CA ALA A 51 -6.13 11.24 -7.13
C ALA A 51 -7.45 11.22 -6.34
N ILE A 52 -7.38 11.09 -5.01
CA ILE A 52 -8.57 11.07 -4.13
C ILE A 52 -9.03 12.49 -3.75
N LYS A 53 -8.18 13.49 -3.95
CA LYS A 53 -8.50 14.91 -3.71
C LYS A 53 -9.45 15.46 -4.78
#